data_AF-A0A503PBP6-F1
#
_entry.id   AF-A0A503PBP6-F1
#
_cell.length_a   1.000
_cell.length_b   1.000
_cell.length_c   1.000
_cell.angle_alpha   90.00
_cell.angle_beta   90.00
_cell.angle_gamma   90.00
#
_symmetry.space_group_name_H-M   'P 1'
#
loop_
_entity.id
_entity.type
_entity.pdbx_description
1 polymer ?
#
loop_
_entity_poly.entity_id
_entity_poly.type
_entity_poly.pdbx_seq_one_letter_code
_entity_poly.pdbx_strand_id
1 'polypeptide(L)'
;MHFRPPPFDRYPGIPMARRTMARDLIERVAAWHFLTVTHLAGSSKRDRVIEARYDAISAVYLNCRIGGRTMTLAEIGRLFGGRDHSTIWAALKKRGLR
;
A
#
# COMPACT_ATOMS: atom_id res chain seq x y z
N MET A 1 -24.39 0.96 -12.03
CA MET A 1 -23.90 -0.39 -11.67
C MET A 1 -22.76 -0.22 -10.65
N HIS A 2 -23.01 -0.50 -9.38
CA HIS A 2 -22.05 -0.30 -8.29
C HIS A 2 -21.36 -1.64 -8.00
N PHE A 3 -20.16 -1.86 -8.52
CA PHE A 3 -19.42 -3.09 -8.21
C PHE A 3 -18.77 -2.92 -6.84
N ARG A 4 -19.40 -3.49 -5.82
CA ARG A 4 -18.85 -3.62 -4.48
C ARG A 4 -18.01 -4.90 -4.49
N PRO A 5 -16.67 -4.85 -4.31
CA PRO A 5 -15.89 -6.09 -4.24
C PRO A 5 -16.45 -6.94 -3.09
N PRO A 6 -16.59 -8.27 -3.27
CA PRO A 6 -17.17 -9.12 -2.25
C PRO A 6 -16.33 -9.04 -0.96
N PRO A 7 -16.95 -9.13 0.23
CA PRO A 7 -16.19 -9.31 1.47
C PRO A 7 -15.38 -10.60 1.33
N PHE A 8 -14.05 -10.45 1.37
CA PHE A 8 -13.08 -11.50 1.07
C PHE A 8 -13.03 -12.63 2.12
N ASP A 9 -13.88 -12.54 3.16
CA ASP A 9 -14.08 -13.54 4.20
C ASP A 9 -14.86 -14.79 3.74
N ARG A 10 -15.25 -14.90 2.45
CA ARG A 10 -16.14 -15.96 1.94
C ARG A 10 -15.48 -17.10 1.15
N TYR A 11 -14.15 -17.27 1.22
CA TYR A 11 -13.48 -18.39 0.52
C TYR A 11 -12.91 -19.44 1.48
N PRO A 12 -13.73 -20.41 1.92
CA PRO A 12 -13.24 -21.55 2.69
C PRO A 12 -12.41 -22.46 1.78
N GLY A 13 -11.09 -22.54 2.03
CA GLY A 13 -10.18 -23.45 1.31
C GLY A 13 -8.91 -22.81 0.75
N ILE A 14 -8.80 -21.49 0.76
CA ILE A 14 -7.53 -20.81 0.47
C ILE A 14 -6.76 -20.73 1.79
N PRO A 15 -5.55 -21.32 1.92
CA PRO A 15 -4.76 -21.16 3.12
C PRO A 15 -4.42 -19.67 3.29
N MET A 16 -5.12 -18.98 4.20
CA MET A 16 -4.70 -17.66 4.69
C MET A 16 -3.44 -17.85 5.53
N ALA A 17 -2.31 -18.03 4.86
CA ALA A 17 -1.00 -17.94 5.48
C ALA A 17 -0.67 -16.46 5.74
N ARG A 18 -1.22 -15.94 6.86
CA ARG A 18 -0.54 -15.10 7.86
C ARG A 18 0.69 -14.33 7.37
N ARG A 19 0.46 -13.15 6.76
CA ARG A 19 1.33 -11.96 6.55
C ARG A 19 0.87 -11.33 5.23
N THR A 20 0.14 -10.22 5.28
CA THR A 20 -0.30 -9.55 4.05
C THR A 20 0.93 -9.06 3.28
N MET A 21 1.15 -9.56 2.06
CA MET A 21 2.29 -9.13 1.27
C MET A 21 2.12 -7.67 0.88
N ALA A 22 3.22 -6.93 0.76
CA ALA A 22 3.16 -5.51 0.41
C ALA A 22 2.42 -5.28 -0.92
N ARG A 23 2.57 -6.19 -1.89
CA ARG A 23 1.88 -6.14 -3.18
C ARG A 23 0.35 -6.15 -3.01
N ASP A 24 -0.18 -7.07 -2.21
CA ASP A 24 -1.63 -7.18 -1.97
C ASP A 24 -2.19 -5.90 -1.34
N LEU A 25 -1.46 -5.30 -0.40
CA LEU A 25 -1.85 -4.03 0.23
C LEU A 25 -1.89 -2.89 -0.79
N ILE A 26 -0.87 -2.79 -1.65
CA ILE A 26 -0.81 -1.77 -2.69
C ILE A 26 -1.95 -1.95 -3.69
N GLU A 27 -2.22 -3.18 -4.12
CA GLU A 27 -3.32 -3.50 -5.04
C GLU A 27 -4.69 -3.15 -4.42
N ARG A 28 -4.91 -3.47 -3.14
CA ARG A 28 -6.15 -3.12 -2.42
C ARG A 28 -6.36 -1.61 -2.35
N VAL A 29 -5.33 -0.85 -2.00
CA VAL A 29 -5.45 0.61 -1.92
C VAL A 29 -5.63 1.22 -3.30
N ALA A 30 -4.93 0.71 -4.33
CA ALA A 30 -5.13 1.16 -5.70
C ALA A 30 -6.59 0.98 -6.15
N ALA A 31 -7.17 -0.21 -5.90
CA ALA A 31 -8.56 -0.51 -6.20
C ALA A 31 -9.53 0.43 -5.45
N TRP A 32 -9.27 0.69 -4.16
CA TRP A 32 -10.10 1.61 -3.36
C TRP A 32 -10.14 3.03 -3.93
N HIS A 33 -9.02 3.50 -4.48
CA HIS A 33 -8.91 4.83 -5.10
C HIS A 33 -9.29 4.86 -6.58
N PHE A 34 -9.71 3.73 -7.17
CA PHE A 34 -9.92 3.55 -8.61
C PHE A 34 -8.68 3.91 -9.45
N LEU A 35 -7.51 3.52 -8.96
CA LEU A 35 -6.21 3.67 -9.61
C LEU A 35 -5.58 2.30 -9.84
N THR A 36 -4.52 2.25 -10.63
CA THR A 36 -3.70 1.05 -10.80
C THR A 36 -2.43 1.16 -9.95
N VAL A 37 -1.79 0.01 -9.66
CA VAL A 37 -0.50 -0.04 -8.97
C VAL A 37 0.55 0.83 -9.68
N THR A 38 0.54 0.86 -11.01
CA THR A 38 1.45 1.69 -11.81
C THR A 38 1.25 3.19 -11.57
N HIS A 39 0.03 3.66 -11.28
CA HIS A 39 -0.20 5.05 -10.89
C HIS A 39 0.42 5.36 -9.52
N LEU A 40 0.34 4.42 -8.57
CA LEU A 40 0.90 4.61 -7.22
C LEU A 40 2.43 4.57 -7.23
N ALA A 41 3.03 3.68 -8.03
CA ALA A 41 4.48 3.61 -8.20
C ALA A 41 5.03 4.73 -9.09
N GLY A 42 4.25 5.23 -10.06
CA GLY A 42 4.68 6.23 -11.02
C GLY A 42 4.91 7.63 -10.43
N SER A 43 5.43 8.55 -11.24
CA SER A 43 5.85 9.91 -10.84
C SER A 43 4.72 10.95 -10.80
N SER A 44 3.48 10.57 -11.12
CA SER A 44 2.34 11.50 -11.17
C SER A 44 2.19 12.26 -9.85
N LYS A 45 2.05 13.59 -9.99
CA LYS A 45 1.88 14.55 -8.88
C LYS A 45 0.45 15.06 -8.75
N ARG A 46 -0.53 14.42 -9.40
CA ARG A 46 -1.94 14.76 -9.20
C ARG A 46 -2.34 14.44 -7.77
N ASP A 47 -3.05 15.34 -7.10
CA ASP A 47 -3.40 15.22 -5.68
C ASP A 47 -4.05 13.87 -5.35
N ARG A 48 -5.02 13.44 -6.16
CA ARG A 48 -5.67 12.13 -6.01
C ARG A 48 -4.69 10.95 -6.01
N VAL A 49 -3.65 11.01 -6.85
CA VAL A 49 -2.62 9.95 -6.92
C VAL A 49 -1.68 10.03 -5.72
N ILE A 50 -1.36 11.23 -5.26
CA ILE A 50 -0.52 11.45 -4.07
C ILE A 50 -1.22 10.89 -2.83
N GLU A 51 -2.49 11.23 -2.62
CA GLU A 51 -3.27 10.75 -1.48
C GLU A 51 -3.37 9.22 -1.47
N ALA A 52 -3.71 8.61 -2.61
CA ALA A 52 -3.75 7.17 -2.76
C ALA A 52 -2.39 6.50 -2.50
N ARG A 53 -1.30 7.15 -2.92
CA ARG A 53 0.07 6.67 -2.67
C ARG A 53 0.40 6.73 -1.18
N TYR A 54 0.03 7.79 -0.49
CA TYR A 54 0.27 7.93 0.94
C TYR A 54 -0.51 6.89 1.75
N ASP A 55 -1.73 6.59 1.34
CA ASP A 55 -2.53 5.49 1.93
C ASP A 55 -1.86 4.14 1.72
N ALA A 56 -1.36 3.88 0.51
CA ALA A 56 -0.70 2.62 0.19
C ALA A 56 0.61 2.45 0.99
N ILE A 57 1.42 3.51 1.10
CA ILE A 57 2.62 3.53 1.93
C ILE A 57 2.28 3.22 3.39
N SER A 58 1.25 3.87 3.92
CA SER A 58 0.81 3.69 5.31
C SER A 58 0.30 2.28 5.57
N ALA A 59 -0.49 1.73 4.63
CA ALA A 59 -0.99 0.37 4.70
C ALA A 59 0.16 -0.64 4.74
N VAL A 60 1.17 -0.49 3.88
CA VAL A 60 2.36 -1.34 3.86
C VAL A 60 3.15 -1.22 5.17
N TYR A 61 3.40 -0.01 5.66
CA TYR A 61 4.15 0.21 6.90
C TYR A 61 3.50 -0.46 8.12
N LEU A 62 2.18 -0.32 8.25
CA LEU A 62 1.43 -0.86 9.38
C LEU A 62 1.26 -2.38 9.31
N ASN A 63 1.00 -2.93 8.12
CA ASN A 63 0.50 -4.30 7.98
C ASN A 63 1.51 -5.28 7.38
N CYS A 64 2.51 -4.80 6.63
CA CYS A 64 3.50 -5.68 6.03
C CYS A 64 4.60 -6.05 7.03
N ARG A 65 4.89 -7.34 7.12
CA ARG A 65 5.96 -7.89 7.96
C ARG A 65 6.80 -8.88 7.16
N ILE A 66 8.10 -8.62 7.01
CA ILE A 66 9.05 -9.51 6.35
C ILE A 66 9.86 -10.20 7.43
N GLY A 67 9.80 -11.54 7.51
CA GLY A 67 10.53 -12.29 8.54
C GLY A 67 10.18 -11.90 9.98
N GLY A 68 8.98 -11.35 10.21
CA GLY A 68 8.53 -10.89 11.53
C GLY A 68 8.85 -9.43 11.86
N ARG A 69 9.65 -8.72 11.04
CA ARG A 69 9.94 -7.29 11.24
C ARG A 69 9.11 -6.39 10.32
N THR A 70 8.92 -5.16 10.77
CA THR A 70 8.43 -4.04 9.94
C THR A 70 9.41 -3.77 8.80
N MET A 71 8.89 -3.43 7.62
CA MET A 71 9.72 -2.97 6.51
C MET A 71 10.35 -1.61 6.84
N THR A 72 11.60 -1.43 6.48
CA THR A 72 12.29 -0.14 6.57
C THR A 72 11.74 0.85 5.55
N LEU A 73 11.92 2.15 5.81
CA LEU A 73 11.48 3.21 4.89
C LEU A 73 12.10 3.08 3.48
N ALA A 74 13.36 2.64 3.41
CA ALA A 74 14.04 2.40 2.15
C ALA A 74 13.48 1.18 1.40
N GLU A 75 13.17 0.07 2.11
CA GLU A 75 12.51 -1.10 1.50
C GLU A 75 11.12 -0.74 0.96
N ILE A 76 10.36 0.08 1.69
CA ILE A 76 9.06 0.59 1.24
C ILE A 76 9.25 1.48 0.00
N GLY A 77 10.24 2.38 0.01
CA GLY A 77 10.56 3.26 -1.12
C GLY A 77 10.78 2.52 -2.44
N ARG A 78 11.46 1.36 -2.40
CA ARG A 78 11.66 0.49 -3.58
C ARG A 78 10.35 0.00 -4.19
N LEU A 79 9.34 -0.30 -3.38
CA LEU A 79 8.02 -0.72 -3.87
C LEU A 79 7.28 0.38 -4.63
N PHE A 80 7.56 1.63 -4.31
CA PHE A 80 6.94 2.80 -4.94
C PHE A 80 7.90 3.47 -5.93
N GLY A 81 8.56 2.69 -6.79
CA GLY A 81 9.38 3.23 -7.87
C GLY A 81 10.71 3.84 -7.43
N GLY A 82 11.31 3.31 -6.35
CA GLY A 82 12.62 3.77 -5.87
C GLY A 82 12.58 5.13 -5.18
N ARG A 83 11.48 5.46 -4.50
CA ARG A 83 11.35 6.72 -3.75
C ARG A 83 12.29 6.77 -2.56
N ASP A 84 12.84 7.96 -2.31
CA ASP A 84 13.69 8.21 -1.15
C ASP A 84 12.96 7.97 0.17
N HIS A 85 13.70 7.48 1.16
CA HIS A 85 13.20 7.20 2.50
C HIS A 85 12.57 8.45 3.17
N SER A 86 13.08 9.65 2.86
CA SER A 86 12.55 10.93 3.34
C SER A 86 11.15 11.22 2.77
N THR A 87 10.88 10.82 1.53
CA THR A 87 9.56 10.91 0.90
C THR A 87 8.57 9.97 1.58
N ILE A 88 9.02 8.75 1.90
CA ILE A 88 8.21 7.77 2.64
C ILE A 88 7.89 8.30 4.04
N TRP A 89 8.88 8.84 4.73
CA TRP A 89 8.69 9.46 6.04
C TRP A 89 7.70 10.63 5.99
N ALA A 90 7.84 11.52 5.01
CA ALA A 90 6.91 12.64 4.83
C ALA A 90 5.46 12.16 4.59
N ALA A 91 5.28 11.10 3.80
CA ALA A 91 3.98 10.48 3.58
C ALA A 91 3.37 9.91 4.87
N LEU A 92 4.16 9.17 5.66
CA LEU A 92 3.74 8.60 6.94
C LEU A 92 3.36 9.70 7.93
N LYS A 93 4.20 10.74 8.05
CA LYS A 93 3.92 11.90 8.90
C LYS A 93 2.63 12.61 8.51
N LYS A 94 2.35 12.74 7.20
CA LYS A 94 1.10 13.34 6.69
C LYS A 94 -0.14 12.51 7.08
N ARG A 95 0.03 11.20 7.30
CA ARG A 95 -1.00 10.29 7.80
C ARG A 95 -0.99 10.11 9.32
N GLY A 96 -0.21 10.92 10.04
CA GLY A 96 -0.14 10.89 11.50
C GLY A 96 0.66 9.72 12.07
N LEU A 97 1.42 9.02 11.23
CA LEU A 97 2.25 7.89 11.63
C LEU A 97 3.67 8.36 12.02
N ARG A 98 4.28 7.66 12.96
CA ARG A 98 5.63 7.92 13.49
C ARG A 98 6.54 6.70 13.33
#